data_AF-A0A417CXZ5-F1
#
_entry.id   AF-A0A417CXZ5-F1
#
_cell.length_a   1.000
_cell.length_b   1.000
_cell.length_c   1.000
_cell.angle_alpha   90.00
_cell.angle_beta   90.00
_cell.angle_gamma   90.00
#
_symmetry.space_group_name_H-M   'P 1'
#
loop_
_entity.id
_entity.type
_entity.pdbx_description
1 polymer ?
#
loop_
_entity_poly.entity_id
_entity_poly.type
_entity_poly.pdbx_seq_one_letter_code
_entity_poly.pdbx_strand_id
1 'polypeptide(L)'
;MLKEFFNNTVVPYEMPVDYIDRFASPIHTAQNVDLFLNDEIKDCITMRRFIRDTRRNPASKVFQTILADKIKVKTYLTDRALTGDYKTNREKRWEAHPNSVQYALRRSCMKIETKLLLQIATFEGCDIGLVHNLQHDGLLSDPFEYCKCPITGDNIQYNEFADDALHPTHGKSKFQVGHLNPLKASDTDGANGHTADNISWISENGNRIQGSLSIDEVNALLKRIYQNRPELHD
;
A
#
# COMPACT_ATOMS: atom_id res chain seq x y z
N MET A 1 -12.93 -3.76 -20.35
CA MET A 1 -11.91 -3.82 -19.29
C MET A 1 -10.49 -3.66 -19.84
N LEU A 2 -10.03 -4.53 -20.76
CA LEU A 2 -8.65 -4.51 -21.26
C LEU A 2 -8.22 -3.17 -21.91
N LYS A 3 -9.06 -2.58 -22.78
CA LYS A 3 -8.80 -1.24 -23.35
C LYS A 3 -8.65 -0.16 -22.27
N GLU A 4 -9.53 -0.19 -21.28
CA GLU A 4 -9.49 0.76 -20.16
C GLU A 4 -8.25 0.57 -19.29
N PHE A 5 -7.81 -0.67 -19.09
CA PHE A 5 -6.56 -0.97 -18.39
C PHE A 5 -5.37 -0.29 -19.08
N PHE A 6 -5.24 -0.46 -20.40
CA PHE A 6 -4.11 0.10 -21.15
C PHE A 6 -4.11 1.63 -21.21
N ASN A 7 -5.27 2.27 -21.12
CA ASN A 7 -5.36 3.73 -21.01
C ASN A 7 -4.94 4.27 -19.62
N ASN A 8 -4.85 3.38 -18.62
CA ASN A 8 -4.63 3.74 -17.22
C ASN A 8 -3.45 2.95 -16.62
N THR A 9 -2.42 2.61 -17.41
CA THR A 9 -1.21 1.97 -16.86
C THR A 9 -0.39 2.93 -16.01
N VAL A 10 0.26 2.42 -14.96
CA VAL A 10 1.09 3.20 -14.02
C VAL A 10 2.58 2.83 -14.12
N VAL A 11 2.89 1.61 -14.54
CA VAL A 11 4.27 1.13 -14.80
C VAL A 11 4.50 0.82 -16.28
N PRO A 12 5.75 0.91 -16.79
CA PRO A 12 6.05 0.54 -18.17
C PRO A 12 5.73 -0.93 -18.46
N TYR A 13 5.15 -1.18 -19.64
CA TYR A 13 4.78 -2.53 -20.11
C TYR A 13 3.83 -3.28 -19.16
N GLU A 14 2.97 -2.55 -18.44
CA GLU A 14 1.97 -3.15 -17.56
C GLU A 14 0.93 -3.93 -18.37
N MET A 15 0.70 -5.19 -18.00
CA MET A 15 -0.35 -6.05 -18.58
C MET A 15 -1.08 -6.77 -17.46
N PRO A 16 -2.37 -7.11 -17.61
CA PRO A 16 -3.11 -7.88 -16.62
C PRO A 16 -2.81 -9.38 -16.74
N VAL A 17 -1.53 -9.74 -16.82
CA VAL A 17 -1.02 -11.12 -16.86
C VAL A 17 -0.12 -11.35 -15.67
N ASP A 18 -0.33 -12.44 -14.94
CA ASP A 18 0.41 -12.73 -13.72
C ASP A 18 0.54 -14.23 -13.49
N TYR A 19 1.42 -14.64 -12.56
CA TYR A 19 1.43 -16.02 -12.10
C TYR A 19 0.19 -16.33 -11.26
N ILE A 20 -0.24 -17.59 -11.28
CA ILE A 20 -1.30 -18.11 -10.40
C ILE A 20 -0.69 -18.48 -9.05
N ASP A 21 0.37 -19.29 -9.07
CA ASP A 21 1.11 -19.74 -7.90
C ASP A 21 2.61 -19.40 -8.05
N ARG A 22 3.13 -18.64 -7.07
CA ARG A 22 4.55 -18.27 -7.02
C ARG A 22 5.48 -19.45 -6.72
N PHE A 23 4.96 -20.53 -6.14
CA PHE A 23 5.74 -21.71 -5.75
C PHE A 23 5.61 -22.88 -6.72
N ALA A 24 4.87 -22.72 -7.81
CA ALA A 24 4.78 -23.73 -8.85
C ALA A 24 6.18 -24.09 -9.38
N SER A 25 6.41 -25.38 -9.60
CA SER A 25 7.69 -25.89 -10.11
C SER A 25 7.45 -26.82 -11.30
N PRO A 26 7.85 -26.42 -12.54
CA PRO A 26 8.45 -25.14 -12.89
C PRO A 26 7.45 -23.97 -12.84
N ILE A 27 7.93 -22.77 -12.47
CA ILE A 27 7.07 -21.58 -12.34
C ILE A 27 6.56 -21.06 -13.70
N HIS A 28 7.39 -21.17 -14.74
CA HIS A 28 7.08 -20.71 -16.09
C HIS A 28 6.36 -21.80 -16.89
N THR A 29 5.06 -21.97 -16.62
CA THR A 29 4.20 -22.87 -17.39
C THR A 29 2.96 -22.14 -17.85
N ALA A 30 2.39 -22.58 -18.97
CA ALA A 30 1.12 -22.03 -19.46
C ALA A 30 -0.02 -22.24 -18.43
N GLN A 31 0.06 -23.29 -17.62
CA GLN A 31 -0.90 -23.60 -16.57
C GLN A 31 -0.77 -22.69 -15.34
N ASN A 32 0.38 -22.03 -15.16
CA ASN A 32 0.65 -21.16 -14.02
C ASN A 32 0.62 -19.66 -14.39
N VAL A 33 0.20 -19.32 -15.61
CA VAL A 33 0.06 -17.93 -16.06
C VAL A 33 -1.39 -17.68 -16.40
N ASP A 34 -1.91 -16.56 -15.91
CA ASP A 34 -3.31 -16.19 -16.08
C ASP A 34 -3.46 -14.73 -16.50
N LEU A 35 -4.48 -14.48 -17.32
CA LEU A 35 -4.99 -13.16 -17.61
C LEU A 35 -6.03 -12.81 -16.54
N PHE A 36 -5.59 -12.19 -15.45
CA PHE A 36 -6.50 -11.78 -14.39
C PHE A 36 -7.31 -10.58 -14.89
N LEU A 37 -8.64 -10.68 -14.95
CA LEU A 37 -9.56 -9.60 -15.32
C LEU A 37 -10.79 -9.64 -14.39
N ASN A 38 -10.52 -9.62 -13.09
CA ASN A 38 -11.50 -9.72 -12.03
C ASN A 38 -11.95 -8.33 -11.53
N ASP A 39 -12.85 -8.32 -10.54
CA ASP A 39 -13.33 -7.09 -9.93
C ASP A 39 -12.21 -6.29 -9.25
N GLU A 40 -11.19 -6.93 -8.68
CA GLU A 40 -10.05 -6.22 -8.07
C GLU A 40 -9.29 -5.35 -9.08
N ILE A 41 -9.11 -5.83 -10.32
CA ILE A 41 -8.54 -4.99 -11.39
C ILE A 41 -9.52 -3.91 -11.81
N LYS A 42 -10.81 -4.24 -11.92
CA LYS A 42 -11.83 -3.25 -12.26
C LYS A 42 -11.80 -2.08 -11.28
N ASP A 43 -11.66 -2.36 -9.99
CA ASP A 43 -11.53 -1.36 -8.94
C ASP A 43 -10.26 -0.54 -9.10
N CYS A 44 -9.13 -1.18 -9.38
CA CYS A 44 -7.87 -0.48 -9.66
C CYS A 44 -7.99 0.45 -10.88
N ILE A 45 -8.56 -0.01 -11.99
CA ILE A 45 -8.79 0.82 -13.19
C ILE A 45 -9.71 2.00 -12.87
N THR A 46 -10.79 1.74 -12.12
CA THR A 46 -11.76 2.77 -11.73
C THR A 46 -11.11 3.82 -10.83
N MET A 47 -10.31 3.39 -9.85
CA MET A 47 -9.56 4.29 -8.98
C MET A 47 -8.53 5.12 -9.77
N ARG A 48 -7.79 4.51 -10.68
CA ARG A 48 -6.82 5.22 -11.55
C ARG A 48 -7.48 6.27 -12.45
N ARG A 49 -8.69 6.00 -12.94
CA ARG A 49 -9.50 7.00 -13.66
C ARG A 49 -9.95 8.12 -12.73
N PHE A 50 -10.47 7.76 -11.56
CA PHE A 50 -10.97 8.70 -10.57
C PHE A 50 -9.92 9.72 -10.13
N ILE A 51 -8.68 9.27 -9.85
CA ILE A 51 -7.62 10.18 -9.43
C ILE A 51 -7.21 11.21 -10.49
N ARG A 52 -7.57 11.00 -11.76
CA ARG A 52 -7.30 11.93 -12.88
C ARG A 52 -8.50 12.83 -13.20
N ASP A 53 -9.69 12.54 -12.68
CA ASP A 53 -10.90 13.32 -12.95
C ASP A 53 -10.99 14.53 -12.00
N THR A 54 -10.48 15.68 -12.45
CA THR A 54 -10.46 16.92 -11.66
C THR A 54 -11.85 17.48 -11.33
N ARG A 55 -12.92 17.00 -11.98
CA ARG A 55 -14.29 17.44 -11.68
C ARG A 55 -14.86 16.67 -10.49
N ARG A 56 -14.57 15.37 -10.39
CA ARG A 56 -15.05 14.49 -9.32
C ARG A 56 -14.09 14.39 -8.14
N ASN A 57 -12.81 14.66 -8.40
CA ASN A 57 -11.73 14.63 -7.43
C ASN A 57 -11.02 16.00 -7.40
N PRO A 58 -11.48 16.95 -6.55
CA PRO A 58 -10.79 18.23 -6.37
C PRO A 58 -9.35 18.06 -5.82
N ALA A 59 -9.08 16.94 -5.15
CA ALA A 59 -7.76 16.55 -4.65
C ALA A 59 -6.87 15.82 -5.68
N SER A 60 -7.26 15.79 -6.97
CA SER A 60 -6.59 15.00 -8.01
C SER A 60 -5.06 15.18 -8.03
N LYS A 61 -4.58 16.42 -7.79
CA LYS A 61 -3.15 16.71 -7.73
C LYS A 61 -2.44 15.93 -6.60
N VAL A 62 -3.01 15.89 -5.40
CA VAL A 62 -2.46 15.15 -4.24
C VAL A 62 -2.35 13.67 -4.57
N PHE A 63 -3.43 13.07 -5.08
CA PHE A 63 -3.48 11.64 -5.41
C PHE A 63 -2.48 11.26 -6.52
N GLN A 64 -2.36 12.09 -7.56
CA GLN A 64 -1.42 11.82 -8.65
C GLN A 64 0.04 11.95 -8.19
N THR A 65 0.36 12.99 -7.41
CA THR A 65 1.71 13.17 -6.84
C THR A 65 2.09 11.99 -5.95
N ILE A 66 1.23 11.61 -5.00
CA ILE A 66 1.55 10.52 -4.07
C ILE A 66 1.61 9.15 -4.76
N LEU A 67 0.78 8.95 -5.80
CA LEU A 67 0.87 7.76 -6.63
C LEU A 67 2.25 7.65 -7.28
N ALA A 68 2.70 8.73 -7.93
CA ALA A 68 3.97 8.76 -8.65
C ALA A 68 5.17 8.60 -7.71
N ASP A 69 5.20 9.34 -6.61
CA ASP A 69 6.40 9.49 -5.79
C ASP A 69 6.56 8.39 -4.73
N LYS A 70 5.43 7.84 -4.24
CA LYS A 70 5.46 6.95 -3.07
C LYS A 70 4.77 5.62 -3.31
N ILE A 71 3.48 5.62 -3.67
CA ILE A 71 2.72 4.37 -3.80
C ILE A 71 3.34 3.51 -4.90
N LYS A 72 3.60 4.06 -6.09
CA LYS A 72 4.16 3.29 -7.21
C LYS A 72 5.48 2.60 -6.82
N VAL A 73 6.38 3.33 -6.15
CA VAL A 73 7.69 2.81 -5.74
C VAL A 73 7.51 1.71 -4.69
N LYS A 74 6.66 1.92 -3.68
CA LYS A 74 6.52 0.99 -2.56
C LYS A 74 5.75 -0.27 -2.93
N THR A 75 4.79 -0.13 -3.81
CA THR A 75 3.91 -1.20 -4.28
C THR A 75 4.59 -2.06 -5.35
N TYR A 76 5.09 -1.45 -6.43
CA TYR A 76 5.52 -2.23 -7.60
C TYR A 76 6.98 -2.62 -7.60
N LEU A 77 7.83 -1.88 -6.88
CA LEU A 77 9.28 -2.10 -6.91
C LEU A 77 9.75 -2.77 -5.62
N THR A 78 10.75 -3.63 -5.75
CA THR A 78 11.45 -4.18 -4.60
C THR A 78 12.18 -3.07 -3.83
N ASP A 79 12.42 -3.29 -2.54
CA ASP A 79 13.41 -2.49 -1.82
C ASP A 79 14.83 -2.89 -2.25
N ARG A 80 15.80 -2.05 -1.92
CA ARG A 80 17.21 -2.36 -2.18
C ARG A 80 17.72 -3.34 -1.12
N ALA A 81 17.91 -4.60 -1.48
CA ALA A 81 18.52 -5.62 -0.65
C ALA A 81 19.89 -6.00 -1.24
N LEU A 82 20.96 -5.51 -0.61
CA LEU A 82 22.34 -5.76 -1.05
C LEU A 82 22.94 -7.04 -0.46
N THR A 83 22.26 -7.65 0.50
CA THR A 83 22.67 -8.82 1.27
C THR A 83 21.61 -9.92 1.23
N GLY A 84 22.00 -11.17 1.51
CA GLY A 84 21.16 -12.35 1.39
C GLY A 84 21.22 -13.01 0.01
N ASP A 85 20.53 -14.14 -0.13
CA ASP A 85 20.58 -15.01 -1.32
C ASP A 85 19.85 -14.40 -2.53
N TYR A 86 18.82 -13.60 -2.27
CA TYR A 86 17.98 -12.97 -3.29
C TYR A 86 18.12 -11.45 -3.23
N LYS A 87 19.25 -10.94 -3.74
CA LYS A 87 19.53 -9.50 -3.81
C LYS A 87 18.57 -8.80 -4.78
N THR A 88 18.18 -7.59 -4.43
CA THR A 88 17.19 -6.80 -5.17
C THR A 88 17.61 -5.34 -5.25
N ASN A 89 17.32 -4.67 -6.35
CA ASN A 89 17.56 -3.25 -6.56
C ASN A 89 16.48 -2.62 -7.47
N ARG A 90 15.31 -2.34 -6.89
CA ARG A 90 14.24 -1.57 -7.53
C ARG A 90 13.72 -2.20 -8.83
N GLU A 91 13.87 -3.51 -9.03
CA GLU A 91 13.13 -4.24 -10.05
C GLU A 91 11.65 -4.39 -9.68
N LYS A 92 10.82 -4.79 -10.65
CA LYS A 92 9.41 -5.08 -10.38
C LYS A 92 9.29 -6.30 -9.47
N ARG A 93 8.38 -6.28 -8.50
CA ARG A 93 8.25 -7.36 -7.50
C ARG A 93 7.99 -8.74 -8.11
N TRP A 94 7.23 -8.84 -9.20
CA TRP A 94 6.98 -10.11 -9.89
C TRP A 94 8.14 -10.58 -10.79
N GLU A 95 9.19 -9.77 -10.94
CA GLU A 95 10.42 -10.12 -11.68
C GLU A 95 11.53 -10.57 -10.72
N ALA A 96 11.36 -10.38 -9.41
CA ALA A 96 12.27 -10.89 -8.40
C ALA A 96 12.25 -12.44 -8.35
N HIS A 97 13.25 -13.04 -7.70
CA HIS A 97 13.25 -14.48 -7.50
C HIS A 97 12.01 -14.92 -6.69
N PRO A 98 11.28 -16.00 -7.06
CA PRO A 98 10.05 -16.39 -6.37
C PRO A 98 10.21 -16.76 -4.90
N ASN A 99 11.42 -17.12 -4.46
CA ASN A 99 11.74 -17.34 -3.04
C ASN A 99 12.19 -16.06 -2.30
N SER A 100 12.25 -14.91 -2.97
CA SER A 100 12.56 -13.64 -2.33
C SER A 100 11.38 -13.16 -1.50
N VAL A 101 11.66 -12.62 -0.31
CA VAL A 101 10.67 -11.92 0.52
C VAL A 101 10.15 -10.63 -0.15
N GLN A 102 10.89 -10.12 -1.15
CA GLN A 102 10.49 -8.94 -1.93
C GLN A 102 9.54 -9.28 -3.08
N TYR A 103 9.43 -10.56 -3.45
CA TYR A 103 8.56 -10.99 -4.53
C TYR A 103 7.10 -10.81 -4.15
N ALA A 104 6.31 -10.33 -5.10
CA ALA A 104 4.88 -10.19 -4.99
C ALA A 104 4.26 -10.38 -6.37
N LEU A 105 3.08 -11.01 -6.39
CA LEU A 105 2.26 -11.08 -7.59
C LEU A 105 1.83 -9.66 -8.00
N ARG A 106 1.75 -9.42 -9.31
CA ARG A 106 1.29 -8.14 -9.87
C ARG A 106 -0.12 -7.80 -9.38
N ARG A 107 -1.02 -8.79 -9.31
CA ARG A 107 -2.39 -8.59 -8.79
C ARG A 107 -2.40 -8.11 -7.35
N SER A 108 -1.50 -8.63 -6.50
CA SER A 108 -1.33 -8.19 -5.12
C SER A 108 -0.83 -6.74 -5.07
N CYS A 109 0.12 -6.38 -5.93
CA CYS A 109 0.59 -5.00 -6.05
C CYS A 109 -0.55 -4.05 -6.44
N MET A 110 -1.35 -4.38 -7.45
CA MET A 110 -2.48 -3.54 -7.86
C MET A 110 -3.53 -3.38 -6.75
N LYS A 111 -3.82 -4.45 -6.01
CA LYS A 111 -4.72 -4.40 -4.84
C LYS A 111 -4.20 -3.46 -3.75
N ILE A 112 -2.89 -3.48 -3.49
CA ILE A 112 -2.22 -2.57 -2.56
C ILE A 112 -2.33 -1.12 -3.04
N GLU A 113 -2.11 -0.85 -4.33
CA GLU A 113 -2.28 0.50 -4.89
C GLU A 113 -3.70 1.02 -4.61
N THR A 114 -4.73 0.24 -4.96
CA THR A 114 -6.12 0.62 -4.74
C THR A 114 -6.40 0.86 -3.26
N LYS A 115 -5.96 -0.04 -2.37
CA LYS A 115 -6.11 0.13 -0.92
C LYS A 115 -5.48 1.44 -0.43
N LEU A 116 -4.22 1.69 -0.78
CA LEU A 116 -3.49 2.88 -0.30
C LEU A 116 -4.12 4.18 -0.81
N LEU A 117 -4.62 4.18 -2.05
CA LEU A 117 -5.35 5.34 -2.60
C LEU A 117 -6.69 5.53 -1.89
N LEU A 118 -7.46 4.46 -1.64
CA LEU A 118 -8.73 4.57 -0.92
C LEU A 118 -8.54 5.02 0.53
N GLN A 119 -7.49 4.57 1.21
CA GLN A 119 -7.17 5.04 2.56
C GLN A 119 -6.98 6.57 2.62
N ILE A 120 -6.44 7.21 1.58
CA ILE A 120 -6.32 8.69 1.54
C ILE A 120 -7.69 9.36 1.59
N ALA A 121 -8.69 8.78 0.92
CA ALA A 121 -10.06 9.28 0.96
C ALA A 121 -10.71 9.09 2.34
N THR A 122 -10.19 8.17 3.16
CA THR A 122 -10.64 7.97 4.55
C THR A 122 -9.74 8.68 5.58
N PHE A 123 -8.88 9.61 5.15
CA PHE A 123 -8.18 10.50 6.08
C PHE A 123 -9.14 11.54 6.67
N GLU A 124 -8.91 11.90 7.92
CA GLU A 124 -9.74 12.86 8.62
C GLU A 124 -9.60 14.25 7.97
N GLY A 125 -10.73 14.86 7.64
CA GLY A 125 -10.78 16.14 6.91
C GLY A 125 -10.63 16.03 5.39
N CYS A 126 -10.72 14.83 4.80
CA CYS A 126 -10.82 14.69 3.34
C CYS A 126 -12.14 15.30 2.80
N ASP A 127 -12.13 15.72 1.53
CA ASP A 127 -13.29 16.34 0.88
C ASP A 127 -14.49 15.36 0.79
N ILE A 128 -15.62 15.76 1.36
CA ILE A 128 -16.83 14.91 1.43
C ILE A 128 -17.39 14.63 0.03
N GLY A 129 -17.28 15.58 -0.91
CA GLY A 129 -17.74 15.39 -2.29
C GLY A 129 -16.95 14.29 -3.01
N LEU A 130 -15.63 14.28 -2.83
CA LEU A 130 -14.74 13.21 -3.29
C LEU A 130 -15.15 11.86 -2.70
N VAL A 131 -15.35 11.80 -1.37
CA VAL A 131 -15.78 10.58 -0.66
C VAL A 131 -17.10 10.05 -1.22
N HIS A 132 -18.11 10.91 -1.38
CA HIS A 132 -19.41 10.54 -1.97
C HIS A 132 -19.25 10.01 -3.40
N ASN A 133 -18.37 10.60 -4.21
CA ASN A 133 -18.12 10.11 -5.56
C ASN A 133 -17.51 8.70 -5.56
N LEU A 134 -16.61 8.39 -4.62
CA LEU A 134 -16.03 7.05 -4.47
C LEU A 134 -17.05 6.02 -3.97
N GLN A 135 -17.94 6.42 -3.05
CA GLN A 135 -19.06 5.58 -2.60
C GLN A 135 -20.04 5.29 -3.74
N HIS A 136 -20.36 6.30 -4.54
CA HIS A 136 -21.19 6.14 -5.73
C HIS A 136 -20.57 5.17 -6.76
N ASP A 137 -19.25 5.20 -6.92
CA ASP A 137 -18.52 4.27 -7.80
C ASP A 137 -18.39 2.86 -7.20
N GLY A 138 -18.86 2.64 -5.95
CA GLY A 138 -18.77 1.37 -5.25
C GLY A 138 -17.38 1.03 -4.71
N LEU A 139 -16.45 1.99 -4.69
CA LEU A 139 -15.07 1.78 -4.25
C LEU A 139 -14.87 1.99 -2.75
N LEU A 140 -15.77 2.75 -2.11
CA LEU A 140 -15.72 3.04 -0.67
C LEU A 140 -17.07 2.70 -0.04
N SER A 141 -17.07 2.12 1.16
CA SER A 141 -18.30 1.79 1.87
C SER A 141 -18.94 3.02 2.55
N ASP A 142 -20.22 2.90 2.88
CA ASP A 142 -20.94 3.82 3.77
C ASP A 142 -21.67 3.00 4.85
N PRO A 143 -21.34 3.13 6.15
CA PRO A 143 -20.27 3.97 6.71
C PRO A 143 -18.86 3.44 6.40
N PHE A 144 -17.85 4.26 6.64
CA PHE A 144 -16.43 3.86 6.64
C PHE A 144 -15.74 4.32 7.93
N GLU A 145 -14.59 3.71 8.24
CA GLU A 145 -13.73 4.11 9.34
C GLU A 145 -12.59 5.01 8.85
N TYR A 146 -12.25 6.03 9.66
CA TYR A 146 -11.08 6.86 9.38
C TYR A 146 -9.81 6.02 9.43
N CYS A 147 -8.93 6.21 8.45
CA CYS A 147 -7.63 5.53 8.46
C CYS A 147 -6.77 6.08 9.59
N LYS A 148 -6.33 5.15 10.45
CA LYS A 148 -5.44 5.42 11.57
C LYS A 148 -4.03 4.95 11.25
N CYS A 149 -3.05 5.63 11.84
CA CYS A 149 -1.72 5.06 11.97
C CYS A 149 -1.83 3.80 12.84
N PRO A 150 -1.46 2.62 12.34
CA PRO A 150 -1.63 1.36 13.08
C PRO A 150 -0.75 1.29 14.34
N ILE A 151 0.29 2.12 14.41
CA ILE A 151 1.25 2.13 15.51
C ILE A 151 0.86 3.11 16.62
N THR A 152 0.45 4.34 16.25
CA THR A 152 0.12 5.38 17.24
C THR A 152 -1.36 5.40 17.58
N GLY A 153 -2.23 4.85 16.72
CA GLY A 153 -3.68 4.87 16.87
C GLY A 153 -4.34 6.18 16.43
N ASP A 154 -3.55 7.20 16.09
CA ASP A 154 -4.07 8.50 15.65
C ASP A 154 -4.69 8.42 14.26
N ASN A 155 -5.80 9.13 14.06
CA ASN A 155 -6.33 9.40 12.73
C ASN A 155 -5.29 10.16 11.89
N ILE A 156 -5.11 9.75 10.65
CA ILE A 156 -4.28 10.51 9.71
C ILE A 156 -5.05 11.73 9.23
N GLN A 157 -4.48 12.91 9.43
CA GLN A 157 -5.07 14.19 9.03
C GLN A 157 -4.80 14.45 7.53
N TYR A 158 -5.86 14.60 6.75
CA TYR A 158 -5.76 14.79 5.30
C TYR A 158 -4.98 16.07 4.93
N ASN A 159 -5.21 17.18 5.64
CA ASN A 159 -4.55 18.45 5.34
C ASN A 159 -3.03 18.38 5.53
N GLU A 160 -2.56 17.70 6.58
CA GLU A 160 -1.13 17.50 6.82
C GLU A 160 -0.51 16.58 5.77
N PHE A 161 -1.25 15.54 5.37
CA PHE A 161 -0.82 14.62 4.33
C PHE A 161 -0.73 15.32 2.96
N ALA A 162 -1.74 16.10 2.61
CA ALA A 162 -1.79 16.85 1.36
C ALA A 162 -0.65 17.88 1.28
N ASP A 163 -0.34 18.56 2.39
CA ASP A 163 0.79 19.48 2.46
C ASP A 163 2.14 18.75 2.32
N ASP A 164 2.37 17.64 3.03
CA ASP A 164 3.61 16.81 2.90
C ASP A 164 3.78 16.29 1.46
N ALA A 165 2.68 15.91 0.80
CA ALA A 165 2.70 15.41 -0.57
C ALA A 165 3.00 16.51 -1.60
N LEU A 166 2.45 17.72 -1.44
CA LEU A 166 2.62 18.81 -2.41
C LEU A 166 3.87 19.67 -2.14
N HIS A 167 4.36 19.69 -0.91
CA HIS A 167 5.52 20.47 -0.47
C HIS A 167 6.54 19.57 0.25
N PRO A 168 7.10 18.56 -0.45
CA PRO A 168 7.98 17.58 0.18
C PRO A 168 9.26 18.24 0.69
N THR A 169 9.63 17.95 1.93
CA THR A 169 10.94 18.31 2.47
C THR A 169 11.94 17.20 2.16
N HIS A 170 13.02 17.52 1.44
CA HIS A 170 14.01 16.53 1.03
C HIS A 170 14.52 15.71 2.22
N GLY A 171 14.45 14.38 2.11
CA GLY A 171 14.92 13.44 3.14
C GLY A 171 13.98 13.27 4.34
N LYS A 172 12.80 13.90 4.33
CA LYS A 172 11.79 13.75 5.38
C LYS A 172 10.43 13.46 4.76
N SER A 173 9.61 12.69 5.47
CA SER A 173 8.20 12.56 5.13
C SER A 173 7.42 12.24 6.38
N LYS A 174 6.32 12.97 6.57
CA LYS A 174 5.42 12.78 7.71
C LYS A 174 4.66 11.46 7.64
N PHE A 175 4.52 10.88 6.45
CA PHE A 175 3.73 9.68 6.22
C PHE A 175 4.47 8.67 5.36
N GLN A 176 4.49 7.41 5.76
CA GLN A 176 5.19 6.34 5.07
C GLN A 176 4.22 5.22 4.72
N VAL A 177 4.51 4.51 3.63
CA VAL A 177 3.87 3.23 3.33
C VAL A 177 4.74 2.15 3.94
N GLY A 178 4.22 1.45 4.94
CA GLY A 178 4.95 0.44 5.70
C GLY A 178 4.20 -0.88 5.80
N HIS A 179 4.95 -1.94 6.06
CA HIS A 179 4.40 -3.27 6.34
C HIS A 179 4.04 -3.38 7.81
N LEU A 180 2.88 -3.97 8.16
CA LEU A 180 2.48 -4.16 9.56
C LEU A 180 3.31 -5.25 10.23
N ASN A 181 3.62 -6.29 9.47
CA ASN A 181 4.50 -7.39 9.81
C ASN A 181 5.70 -7.40 8.86
N PRO A 182 6.93 -7.62 9.34
CA PRO A 182 8.12 -7.63 8.51
C PRO A 182 8.02 -8.64 7.36
N LEU A 183 8.51 -8.27 6.18
CA LEU A 183 8.53 -9.17 5.02
C LEU A 183 9.30 -10.48 5.26
N LYS A 184 10.24 -10.47 6.21
CA LYS A 184 11.07 -11.63 6.59
C LYS A 184 10.43 -12.50 7.67
N ALA A 185 9.31 -12.09 8.26
CA ALA A 185 8.61 -12.91 9.23
C ALA A 185 8.14 -14.20 8.53
N SER A 186 8.32 -15.34 9.21
CA SER A 186 7.83 -16.63 8.74
C SER A 186 6.32 -16.55 8.55
N ASP A 187 5.83 -16.92 7.38
CA ASP A 187 4.41 -16.86 7.03
C ASP A 187 3.66 -17.91 7.85
N THR A 188 3.07 -17.51 8.98
CA THR A 188 2.29 -18.43 9.81
C THR A 188 0.86 -18.56 9.27
N ASP A 189 0.31 -17.50 8.64
CA ASP A 189 -1.12 -17.43 8.28
C ASP A 189 -1.44 -16.58 7.03
N GLY A 190 -0.47 -16.26 6.16
CA GLY A 190 -0.69 -15.36 5.01
C GLY A 190 -0.81 -13.87 5.36
N ALA A 191 -0.66 -13.54 6.66
CA ALA A 191 -0.63 -12.17 7.19
C ALA A 191 0.73 -11.48 6.96
N ASN A 192 1.72 -12.19 6.43
CA ASN A 192 3.05 -11.68 6.15
C ASN A 192 3.27 -11.48 4.63
N GLY A 193 4.33 -10.77 4.28
CA GLY A 193 4.67 -10.49 2.88
C GLY A 193 4.02 -9.23 2.31
N HIS A 194 4.11 -9.08 0.98
CA HIS A 194 3.68 -7.88 0.29
C HIS A 194 2.22 -8.01 -0.18
N THR A 195 1.29 -7.89 0.77
CA THR A 195 -0.16 -8.02 0.55
C THR A 195 -0.91 -6.76 0.94
N ALA A 196 -2.16 -6.63 0.49
CA ALA A 196 -3.01 -5.51 0.88
C ALA A 196 -3.24 -5.47 2.39
N ASP A 197 -3.41 -6.62 3.05
CA ASP A 197 -3.72 -6.66 4.49
C ASP A 197 -2.50 -6.31 5.35
N ASN A 198 -1.30 -6.59 4.86
CA ASN A 198 -0.05 -6.32 5.56
C ASN A 198 0.56 -4.94 5.25
N ILE A 199 -0.20 -4.01 4.64
CA ILE A 199 0.32 -2.68 4.30
C ILE A 199 -0.65 -1.58 4.71
N SER A 200 -0.10 -0.45 5.16
CA SER A 200 -0.89 0.74 5.51
C SER A 200 -0.05 2.01 5.44
N TRP A 201 -0.73 3.14 5.54
CA TRP A 201 -0.11 4.42 5.88
C TRP A 201 0.29 4.45 7.37
N ILE A 202 1.51 4.93 7.63
CA ILE A 202 2.11 5.02 8.96
C ILE A 202 2.65 6.44 9.15
N SER A 203 2.35 7.07 10.27
CA SER A 203 2.91 8.38 10.62
C SER A 203 4.43 8.28 10.85
N GLU A 204 5.13 9.41 10.79
CA GLU A 204 6.58 9.46 11.01
C GLU A 204 6.96 8.89 12.39
N ASN A 205 6.21 9.25 13.43
CA ASN A 205 6.39 8.71 14.76
C ASN A 205 6.05 7.22 14.83
N GLY A 206 4.97 6.78 14.17
CA GLY A 206 4.63 5.37 14.08
C GLY A 206 5.76 4.56 13.43
N ASN A 207 6.33 5.04 12.33
CA ASN A 207 7.43 4.37 11.65
C ASN A 207 8.70 4.32 12.51
N ARG A 208 9.02 5.38 13.26
CA ARG A 208 10.14 5.40 14.21
C ARG A 208 9.95 4.39 15.34
N ILE A 209 8.74 4.29 15.88
CA ILE A 209 8.40 3.38 16.97
C ILE A 209 8.46 1.93 16.48
N GLN A 210 7.90 1.65 15.30
CA GLN A 210 7.85 0.30 14.75
C GLN A 210 9.25 -0.25 14.46
N GLY A 211 10.10 0.52 13.77
CA GLY A 211 11.43 0.06 13.38
C GLY A 211 11.36 -1.25 12.58
N SER A 212 11.89 -2.34 13.16
CA SER A 212 11.87 -3.69 12.56
C SER A 212 10.86 -4.64 13.19
N LEU A 213 10.06 -4.16 14.15
CA LEU A 213 9.11 -4.97 14.90
C LEU A 213 7.83 -5.23 14.10
N SER A 214 7.21 -6.38 14.33
CA SER A 214 5.82 -6.62 13.94
C SER A 214 4.85 -5.80 14.77
N ILE A 215 3.60 -5.69 14.31
CA ILE A 215 2.57 -4.98 15.05
C ILE A 215 2.34 -5.60 16.45
N ASP A 216 2.42 -6.92 16.58
CA ASP A 216 2.26 -7.61 17.86
C ASP A 216 3.43 -7.35 18.80
N GLU A 217 4.66 -7.32 18.26
CA GLU A 217 5.86 -6.96 19.03
C GLU A 217 5.81 -5.50 19.50
N VAL A 218 5.34 -4.58 18.65
CA VAL A 218 5.10 -3.18 19.02
C VAL A 218 4.07 -3.10 20.14
N ASN A 219 2.93 -3.78 20.00
CA ASN A 219 1.87 -3.78 21.02
C ASN A 219 2.37 -4.33 22.36
N ALA A 220 3.13 -5.42 22.34
CA ALA A 220 3.74 -5.98 23.54
C ALA A 220 4.74 -5.01 24.18
N LEU A 221 5.56 -4.34 23.36
CA LEU A 221 6.51 -3.33 23.83
C LEU A 221 5.80 -2.14 24.48
N LEU A 222 4.78 -1.58 23.84
CA LEU A 222 4.02 -0.44 24.36
C LEU A 222 3.32 -0.78 25.68
N LYS A 223 2.67 -1.95 25.77
CA LYS A 223 2.05 -2.45 27.02
C LYS A 223 3.08 -2.60 28.14
N ARG A 224 4.25 -3.18 27.83
CA ARG A 224 5.34 -3.33 28.80
C ARG A 224 5.90 -1.97 29.27
N ILE A 225 6.07 -1.02 28.35
CA ILE A 225 6.53 0.34 28.69
C ILE A 225 5.52 1.02 29.63
N TYR A 226 4.23 0.95 29.30
CA TYR A 226 3.17 1.51 30.14
C TYR A 226 3.19 0.88 31.55
N GLN A 227 3.24 -0.45 31.64
CA GLN A 227 3.32 -1.15 32.94
C GLN A 227 4.55 -0.76 33.77
N ASN A 228 5.69 -0.54 33.12
CA ASN A 228 6.95 -0.21 33.80
C ASN A 228 7.13 1.27 34.15
N ARG A 229 6.23 2.14 33.69
CA ARG A 229 6.29 3.60 33.89
C ARG A 229 5.01 4.11 34.56
N PRO A 230 4.86 3.93 35.88
CA PRO A 230 3.67 4.32 36.62
C PRO A 230 3.32 5.81 36.49
N GLU A 231 4.31 6.67 36.22
CA GLU A 231 4.12 8.09 35.95
C GLU A 231 3.33 8.39 34.66
N LEU A 232 2.96 7.38 33.88
CA LEU A 232 2.12 7.48 32.69
C LEU A 232 0.67 7.04 32.93
N HIS A 233 0.30 6.60 34.13
CA HIS A 233 -1.03 6.05 34.44
C HIS A 233 -2.07 7.11 34.81
N ASP A 234 -1.70 8.39 34.70
CA ASP A 234 -2.52 9.55 35.07
C ASP A 234 -3.82 9.67 34.26
#